data_AF-A0A7R8ZW94-F1
#
_entry.id   AF-A0A7R8ZW94-F1
#
_cell.length_a   1.000
_cell.length_b   1.000
_cell.length_c   1.000
_cell.angle_alpha   90.00
_cell.angle_beta   90.00
_cell.angle_gamma   90.00
#
_symmetry.space_group_name_H-M   'P 1'
#
loop_
_entity.id
_entity.type
_entity.pdbx_description
1 polymer ?
#
loop_
_entity_poly.entity_id
_entity_poly.type
_entity_poly.pdbx_seq_one_letter_code
_entity_poly.pdbx_strand_id
1 'polypeptide(L)'
;MKKLRDRQAKGVILSRLRHLGLGDAGDSRSLGDGLHELRIHLGPGYRVYYLVDNQTIIVLLCGGDKSSQRRDIRSPPIGYKHRKFAMNESFERFDAADYLDDEDDIRAYLDACQQSGDPSLVTAALGDIARARNMSALAREVGMHRAGLYKALSRDGNPSFAAVSKVAQALGLRV
;
A
#
# COMPACT_ATOMS: atom_id res chain seq x y z
N MET A 1 0.12 -5.04 -9.63
CA MET A 1 0.85 -5.86 -8.63
C MET A 1 0.49 -7.35 -8.60
N LYS A 2 -0.73 -7.79 -8.99
CA LYS A 2 -1.15 -9.22 -8.91
C LYS A 2 -0.23 -10.25 -9.60
N LYS A 3 0.60 -9.83 -10.57
CA LYS A 3 1.56 -10.69 -11.27
C LYS A 3 2.94 -10.78 -10.59
N LEU A 4 3.20 -9.96 -9.57
CA LEU A 4 4.47 -9.97 -8.84
C LEU A 4 4.49 -11.19 -7.90
N ARG A 5 5.37 -12.15 -8.20
CA ARG A 5 5.50 -13.40 -7.42
C ARG A 5 6.28 -13.22 -6.11
N ASP A 6 7.10 -12.19 -6.03
CA ASP A 6 7.87 -11.86 -4.83
C ASP A 6 6.95 -11.22 -3.79
N ARG A 7 6.50 -12.03 -2.83
CA ARG A 7 5.55 -11.61 -1.78
C ARG A 7 6.17 -10.59 -0.81
N GLN A 8 7.44 -10.74 -0.48
CA GLN A 8 8.17 -9.76 0.34
C GLN A 8 8.21 -8.40 -0.37
N ALA A 9 8.53 -8.38 -1.67
CA ALA A 9 8.44 -7.16 -2.46
C ALA A 9 7.03 -6.59 -2.55
N LYS A 10 6.01 -7.43 -2.74
CA LYS A 10 4.60 -7.02 -2.74
C LYS A 10 4.26 -6.31 -1.43
N GLY A 11 4.61 -6.90 -0.29
CA GLY A 11 4.38 -6.32 1.04
C GLY A 11 5.07 -4.97 1.24
N VAL A 12 6.35 -4.86 0.87
CA VAL A 12 7.09 -3.59 0.95
C VAL A 12 6.50 -2.54 0.00
N ILE A 13 6.15 -2.90 -1.23
CA ILE A 13 5.52 -1.95 -2.17
C ILE A 13 4.19 -1.44 -1.61
N LEU A 14 3.33 -2.33 -1.07
CA LEU A 14 2.06 -1.95 -0.45
C LEU A 14 2.28 -1.00 0.74
N SER A 15 3.22 -1.31 1.61
CA SER A 15 3.60 -0.45 2.75
C SER A 15 4.04 0.94 2.28
N ARG A 16 4.89 1.01 1.25
CA ARG A 16 5.39 2.27 0.70
C ARG A 16 4.31 3.09 0.00
N LEU A 17 3.36 2.44 -0.70
CA LEU A 17 2.19 3.12 -1.26
C LEU A 17 1.27 3.65 -0.16
N ARG A 18 1.16 2.93 0.96
CA ARG A 18 0.35 3.39 2.10
C ARG A 18 0.97 4.61 2.79
N HIS A 19 2.28 4.60 3.04
CA HIS A 19 3.03 5.78 3.48
C HIS A 19 2.78 6.97 2.55
N LEU A 20 2.92 6.76 1.24
CA LEU A 20 2.71 7.80 0.25
C LEU A 20 1.30 8.39 0.34
N GLY A 21 0.27 7.55 0.48
CA GLY A 21 -1.13 7.98 0.68
C GLY A 21 -1.41 8.68 2.02
N LEU A 22 -0.54 8.50 3.03
CA LEU A 22 -0.57 9.22 4.30
C LEU A 22 0.22 10.54 4.24
N GLY A 23 0.84 10.86 3.10
CA GLY A 23 1.63 12.08 2.90
C GLY A 23 3.12 11.92 3.17
N ASP A 24 3.59 10.69 3.42
CA ASP A 24 5.00 10.38 3.60
C ASP A 24 5.57 9.65 2.38
N ALA A 25 6.36 10.34 1.57
CA ALA A 25 6.99 9.74 0.40
C ALA A 25 8.25 8.94 0.74
N GLY A 26 8.85 9.12 1.92
CA GLY A 26 10.17 8.58 2.29
C GLY A 26 11.24 8.71 1.19
N ASP A 27 11.90 7.60 0.83
CA ASP A 27 12.84 7.55 -0.29
C ASP A 27 12.13 7.67 -1.65
N SER A 28 11.89 8.92 -2.06
CA SER A 28 11.33 9.30 -3.35
C SER A 28 12.20 10.37 -4.02
N ARG A 29 12.29 10.33 -5.35
CA ARG A 29 13.05 11.28 -6.17
C ARG A 29 12.15 11.92 -7.22
N SER A 30 12.20 13.25 -7.35
CA SER A 30 11.60 13.94 -8.51
C SER A 30 12.42 13.66 -9.77
N LEU A 31 11.71 13.30 -10.84
CA LEU A 31 12.26 13.09 -12.18
C LEU A 31 11.97 14.26 -13.13
N GLY A 32 11.31 15.31 -12.64
CA GLY A 32 10.86 16.45 -13.44
C GLY A 32 9.41 16.33 -13.89
N ASP A 33 8.80 17.46 -14.30
CA ASP A 33 7.43 17.53 -14.80
C ASP A 33 6.38 16.84 -13.89
N GLY A 34 6.54 16.97 -12.56
CA GLY A 34 5.62 16.35 -11.60
C GLY A 34 5.73 14.82 -11.46
N LEU A 35 6.62 14.16 -12.20
CA LEU A 35 6.91 12.73 -12.11
C LEU A 35 7.86 12.43 -10.95
N HIS A 36 7.50 11.45 -10.14
CA HIS A 36 8.29 10.98 -9.02
C HIS A 36 8.57 9.48 -9.12
N GLU A 37 9.74 9.09 -8.62
CA GLU A 37 10.18 7.71 -8.47
C GLU A 37 10.31 7.38 -6.99
N LEU A 38 9.47 6.46 -6.51
CA LEU A 38 9.61 5.82 -5.22
C LEU A 38 10.62 4.67 -5.34
N ARG A 39 11.68 4.70 -4.52
CA ARG A 39 12.77 3.71 -4.59
C ARG A 39 12.62 2.68 -3.48
N ILE A 40 12.65 1.41 -3.87
CA ILE A 40 12.54 0.28 -2.96
C ILE A 40 13.79 -0.58 -3.11
N HIS A 41 14.58 -0.68 -2.05
CA HIS A 41 15.86 -1.40 -2.04
C HIS A 41 15.69 -2.83 -1.54
N LEU A 42 14.84 -3.59 -2.22
CA LEU A 42 14.62 -5.02 -1.95
C LEU A 42 14.77 -5.82 -3.25
N GLY A 43 15.42 -6.98 -3.17
CA GLY A 43 15.65 -7.87 -4.30
C GLY A 43 16.34 -7.14 -5.48
N PRO A 44 15.77 -7.16 -6.70
CA PRO A 44 16.35 -6.49 -7.87
C PRO A 44 16.33 -4.95 -7.78
N GLY A 45 15.69 -4.38 -6.77
CA GLY A 45 15.53 -2.94 -6.57
C GLY A 45 14.33 -2.42 -7.36
N TYR A 46 13.15 -2.44 -6.74
CA TYR A 46 11.89 -2.03 -7.35
C TYR A 46 11.72 -0.51 -7.40
N ARG A 47 10.97 -0.05 -8.40
CA ARG A 47 10.59 1.35 -8.62
C ARG A 47 9.07 1.45 -8.81
N VAL A 48 8.49 2.44 -8.15
CA VAL A 48 7.10 2.85 -8.37
C VAL A 48 7.11 4.28 -8.87
N TYR A 49 6.49 4.52 -10.02
CA TYR A 49 6.37 5.84 -10.59
C TYR A 49 4.99 6.42 -10.30
N TYR A 50 4.97 7.67 -9.83
CA TYR A 50 3.73 8.34 -9.48
C TYR A 50 3.75 9.83 -9.82
N LEU A 51 2.56 10.41 -9.93
CA LEU A 51 2.31 11.84 -10.07
C LEU A 51 1.50 12.34 -8.87
N VAL A 52 1.60 13.63 -8.59
CA VAL A 52 0.74 14.31 -7.61
C VAL A 52 -0.07 15.38 -8.36
N ASP A 53 -1.39 15.23 -8.38
CA ASP A 53 -2.33 16.20 -8.95
C ASP A 53 -3.44 16.52 -7.95
N ASN A 54 -3.61 17.80 -7.57
CA ASN A 54 -4.66 18.26 -6.66
C ASN A 54 -4.86 17.36 -5.40
N GLN A 55 -3.75 17.05 -4.70
CA GLN A 55 -3.71 16.14 -3.53
C GLN A 55 -4.00 14.66 -3.82
N THR A 56 -4.16 14.27 -5.08
CA THR A 56 -4.32 12.88 -5.52
C THR A 56 -2.99 12.34 -6.01
N ILE A 57 -2.60 11.16 -5.52
CA ILE A 57 -1.45 10.42 -6.02
C ILE A 57 -1.93 9.47 -7.12
N ILE A 58 -1.38 9.63 -8.33
CA ILE A 58 -1.66 8.76 -9.46
C ILE A 58 -0.47 7.83 -9.64
N VAL A 59 -0.67 6.53 -9.42
CA VAL A 59 0.38 5.51 -9.56
C VAL A 59 0.37 4.98 -11.00
N LEU A 60 1.45 5.21 -11.74
CA LEU A 60 1.55 4.89 -13.16
C LEU A 60 2.05 3.46 -13.40
N LEU A 61 3.01 3.00 -12.59
CA LEU A 61 3.62 1.69 -12.71
C LEU A 61 4.15 1.22 -11.35
N CYS A 62 3.78 0.01 -10.96
CA CYS A 62 4.38 -0.71 -9.83
C CYS A 62 5.17 -1.91 -10.35
N GLY A 63 6.50 -1.87 -10.24
CA GLY A 63 7.35 -3.03 -10.50
C GLY A 63 8.35 -2.91 -11.64
N GLY A 64 8.79 -1.69 -11.98
CA GLY A 64 10.07 -1.54 -12.69
C GLY A 64 11.21 -1.92 -11.75
N ASP A 65 12.31 -2.44 -12.28
CA ASP A 65 13.53 -2.66 -11.50
C ASP A 65 14.66 -1.73 -11.98
N LYS A 66 15.79 -1.74 -11.27
CA LYS A 66 16.91 -0.87 -11.63
C LYS A 66 17.41 -1.09 -13.07
N SER A 67 17.29 -2.30 -13.61
CA SER A 67 17.71 -2.63 -14.98
C SER A 67 16.74 -2.12 -16.05
N SER A 68 15.44 -2.00 -15.72
CA SER A 68 14.43 -1.42 -16.61
C SER A 68 14.36 0.11 -16.55
N GLN A 69 14.88 0.73 -15.48
CA GLN A 69 14.78 2.16 -15.20
C GLN A 69 15.04 3.08 -16.41
N ARG A 70 16.12 2.86 -17.18
CA ARG A 70 16.43 3.72 -18.34
C ARG A 70 15.35 3.68 -19.42
N ARG A 71 14.70 2.53 -19.61
CA ARG A 71 13.60 2.36 -20.56
C ARG A 71 12.37 3.12 -20.06
N ASP A 72 12.07 2.95 -18.78
CA ASP A 72 10.91 3.54 -18.11
C ASP A 72 11.00 5.08 -18.04
N ILE A 73 12.21 5.64 -17.88
CA ILE A 73 12.44 7.10 -17.87
C ILE A 73 12.43 7.71 -19.28
N ARG A 74 12.93 7.00 -20.30
CA ARG A 74 12.99 7.52 -21.69
C ARG A 74 11.61 7.57 -22.34
N SER A 75 10.73 6.66 -21.94
CA SER A 75 9.33 6.65 -22.29
C SER A 75 8.56 6.45 -20.99
N PRO A 76 8.35 7.50 -20.17
CA PRO A 76 7.37 7.40 -19.12
C PRO A 76 6.10 6.87 -19.79
N PRO A 77 5.40 5.86 -19.23
CA PRO A 77 4.28 5.19 -19.89
C PRO A 77 3.19 6.14 -20.43
N ILE A 78 3.24 7.42 -20.06
CA ILE A 78 2.29 8.44 -20.47
C ILE A 78 3.08 9.71 -20.79
N GLY A 79 2.91 10.22 -22.02
CA GLY A 79 3.53 11.45 -22.50
C GLY A 79 3.01 12.68 -21.76
N TYR A 80 3.55 12.94 -20.57
CA TYR A 80 3.19 14.05 -19.68
C TYR A 80 3.76 15.42 -20.13
N LYS A 81 4.04 15.58 -21.43
CA LYS A 81 4.26 16.93 -21.97
C LYS A 81 2.90 17.58 -22.17
N HIS A 82 2.47 18.35 -21.16
CA HIS A 82 1.38 19.34 -21.23
C HIS A 82 -0.04 18.87 -21.58
N ARG A 83 -0.28 17.58 -21.83
CA ARG A 83 -1.65 17.09 -21.84
C ARG A 83 -2.09 16.88 -20.41
N LYS A 84 -2.91 17.80 -19.90
CA LYS A 84 -3.97 17.47 -18.93
C LYS A 84 -4.45 16.08 -19.32
N PHE A 85 -4.29 15.08 -18.45
CA PHE A 85 -4.85 13.75 -18.69
C PHE A 85 -6.22 13.95 -19.31
N ALA A 86 -6.42 13.42 -20.52
CA ALA A 86 -7.70 13.58 -21.19
C ALA A 86 -8.74 13.06 -20.19
N MET A 87 -9.72 13.90 -19.86
CA MET A 87 -10.70 13.70 -18.78
C MET A 87 -11.59 12.46 -18.94
N ASN A 88 -11.25 11.58 -19.90
CA ASN A 88 -11.94 10.36 -20.28
C ASN A 88 -11.16 9.08 -19.91
N GLU A 89 -9.96 9.14 -19.32
CA GLU A 89 -9.31 7.94 -18.76
C GLU A 89 -9.81 7.70 -17.33
N SER A 90 -10.33 6.50 -17.08
CA SER A 90 -10.85 6.09 -15.78
C SER A 90 -9.71 5.49 -14.94
N PHE A 91 -9.36 6.13 -13.83
CA PHE A 91 -8.43 5.57 -12.85
C PHE A 91 -9.22 4.95 -11.70
N GLU A 92 -8.93 3.69 -11.38
CA GLU A 92 -9.46 3.06 -10.18
C GLU A 92 -8.69 3.56 -8.95
N ARG A 93 -9.41 3.81 -7.86
CA ARG A 93 -8.79 4.18 -6.59
C ARG A 93 -7.98 2.99 -6.08
N PHE A 94 -6.69 3.19 -5.85
CA PHE A 94 -5.84 2.17 -5.27
C PHE A 94 -6.33 1.76 -3.87
N ASP A 95 -6.43 0.46 -3.66
CA ASP A 95 -6.73 -0.15 -2.38
C ASP A 95 -5.76 -1.30 -2.10
N ALA A 96 -5.08 -1.27 -0.96
CA ALA A 96 -4.16 -2.33 -0.57
C ALA A 96 -4.88 -3.68 -0.40
N ALA A 97 -6.15 -3.66 0.00
CA ALA A 97 -6.95 -4.87 0.23
C ALA A 97 -7.09 -5.73 -1.03
N ASP A 98 -7.11 -5.11 -2.22
CA ASP A 98 -7.23 -5.79 -3.52
C ASP A 98 -6.00 -6.64 -3.90
N TYR A 99 -4.94 -6.56 -3.09
CA TYR A 99 -3.66 -7.22 -3.31
C TYR A 99 -3.24 -8.10 -2.12
N LEU A 100 -4.12 -8.35 -1.17
CA LEU A 100 -3.88 -9.25 -0.03
C LEU A 100 -4.66 -10.55 -0.25
N ASP A 101 -4.19 -11.34 -1.22
CA ASP A 101 -4.95 -12.47 -1.77
C ASP A 101 -4.92 -13.70 -0.85
N ASP A 102 -3.81 -13.90 -0.13
CA ASP A 102 -3.57 -15.02 0.77
C ASP A 102 -2.90 -14.60 2.11
N GLU A 103 -2.67 -15.57 3.00
CA GLU A 103 -2.06 -15.29 4.31
C GLU A 103 -0.60 -14.82 4.23
N ASP A 104 0.13 -15.28 3.21
CA ASP A 104 1.53 -14.93 3.02
C ASP A 104 1.65 -13.47 2.54
N ASP A 105 0.73 -12.99 1.69
CA ASP A 105 0.64 -11.59 1.29
C ASP A 105 0.37 -10.68 2.50
N ILE A 106 -0.56 -11.09 3.37
CA ILE A 106 -0.93 -10.37 4.59
C ILE A 106 0.26 -10.29 5.54
N ARG A 107 0.96 -11.41 5.73
CA ARG A 107 2.14 -11.47 6.58
C ARG A 107 3.24 -10.55 6.04
N ALA A 108 3.57 -10.66 4.75
CA ALA A 108 4.61 -9.84 4.15
C ALA A 108 4.28 -8.33 4.21
N TYR A 109 3.02 -7.95 4.00
CA TYR A 109 2.58 -6.57 4.11
C TYR A 109 2.69 -6.06 5.54
N LEU A 110 2.20 -6.83 6.52
CA LEU A 110 2.25 -6.37 7.90
C LEU A 110 3.68 -6.33 8.45
N ASP A 111 4.52 -7.32 8.14
CA ASP A 111 5.93 -7.33 8.53
C ASP A 111 6.63 -6.06 8.00
N ALA A 112 6.37 -5.68 6.74
CA ALA A 112 6.90 -4.44 6.16
C ALA A 112 6.37 -3.18 6.88
N CYS A 113 5.10 -3.18 7.29
CA CYS A 113 4.52 -2.06 8.04
C CYS A 113 5.04 -1.96 9.48
N GLN A 114 5.38 -3.07 10.12
CA GLN A 114 5.98 -3.07 11.46
C GLN A 114 7.43 -2.59 11.41
N GLN A 115 8.18 -3.00 10.39
CA GLN A 115 9.58 -2.62 10.21
C GLN A 115 9.77 -1.12 9.96
N SER A 116 8.75 -0.38 9.51
CA SER A 116 8.83 1.08 9.38
C SER A 116 8.90 1.80 10.73
N GLY A 117 8.44 1.14 11.81
CA GLY A 117 8.35 1.73 13.14
C GLY A 117 7.24 2.77 13.30
N ASP A 118 6.35 2.94 12.31
CA ASP A 118 5.24 3.89 12.34
C ASP A 118 3.93 3.22 12.84
N PRO A 119 3.45 3.55 14.06
CA PRO A 119 2.22 2.97 14.59
C PRO A 119 0.97 3.30 13.77
N SER A 120 0.93 4.46 13.11
CA SER A 120 -0.19 4.86 12.24
C SER A 120 -0.27 3.98 11.01
N LEU A 121 0.88 3.57 10.47
CA LEU A 121 0.95 2.63 9.37
C LEU A 121 0.51 1.22 9.77
N VAL A 122 0.93 0.74 10.94
CA VAL A 122 0.46 -0.57 11.45
C VAL A 122 -1.06 -0.57 11.60
N THR A 123 -1.62 0.51 12.16
CA THR A 123 -3.08 0.66 12.30
C THR A 123 -3.78 0.66 10.94
N ALA A 124 -3.26 1.42 9.98
CA ALA A 124 -3.77 1.46 8.62
C ALA A 124 -3.70 0.08 7.93
N ALA A 125 -2.60 -0.66 8.10
CA ALA A 125 -2.40 -1.98 7.54
C ALA A 125 -3.41 -2.99 8.10
N LEU A 126 -3.70 -2.95 9.40
CA LEU A 126 -4.75 -3.77 10.00
C LEU A 126 -6.12 -3.48 9.40
N GLY A 127 -6.44 -2.20 9.13
CA GLY A 127 -7.66 -1.81 8.43
C GLY A 127 -7.73 -2.34 6.99
N ASP A 128 -6.62 -2.35 6.28
CA ASP A 128 -6.53 -2.91 4.92
C ASP A 128 -6.70 -4.44 4.93
N ILE A 129 -5.98 -5.13 5.83
CA ILE A 129 -6.06 -6.59 6.00
C ILE A 129 -7.48 -7.02 6.36
N ALA A 130 -8.12 -6.28 7.27
CA ALA A 130 -9.47 -6.60 7.71
C ALA A 130 -10.51 -6.41 6.59
N ARG A 131 -10.24 -5.53 5.60
CA ARG A 131 -11.06 -5.38 4.38
C ARG A 131 -10.77 -6.45 3.34
N ALA A 132 -9.53 -6.93 3.24
CA ALA A 132 -9.15 -8.03 2.36
C ALA A 132 -9.70 -9.38 2.83
N ARG A 133 -9.71 -9.61 4.15
CA ARG A 133 -10.31 -10.82 4.74
C ARG A 133 -11.83 -10.67 4.87
N ASN A 134 -12.53 -11.80 4.96
CA ASN A 134 -13.95 -11.84 5.26
C ASN A 134 -14.19 -11.31 6.69
N MET A 135 -14.41 -10.00 6.83
CA MET A 135 -14.59 -9.27 8.09
C MET A 135 -15.64 -9.91 9.01
N SER A 136 -16.62 -10.62 8.45
CA SER A 136 -17.65 -11.30 9.24
C SER A 136 -17.11 -12.54 9.99
N ALA A 137 -16.05 -13.17 9.49
CA ALA A 137 -15.33 -14.24 10.19
C ALA A 137 -14.40 -13.65 11.25
N LEU A 138 -13.60 -12.63 10.88
CA LEU A 138 -12.67 -11.97 11.80
C LEU A 138 -13.41 -11.35 12.99
N ALA A 139 -14.51 -10.64 12.76
CA ALA A 139 -15.32 -10.05 13.83
C ALA A 139 -15.91 -11.09 14.79
N ARG A 140 -16.27 -12.29 14.30
CA ARG A 140 -16.70 -13.41 15.16
C ARG A 140 -15.54 -13.94 15.99
N GLU A 141 -14.38 -14.11 15.37
CA GLU A 141 -13.18 -14.65 16.03
C GLU A 141 -12.64 -13.72 17.12
N VAL A 142 -12.62 -12.39 16.88
CA VAL A 142 -12.18 -11.41 17.88
C VAL A 142 -13.25 -11.01 18.91
N GLY A 143 -14.49 -11.47 18.74
CA GLY A 143 -15.62 -11.15 19.63
C GLY A 143 -16.06 -9.69 19.57
N MET A 144 -16.03 -9.05 18.39
CA MET A 144 -16.42 -7.65 18.19
C MET A 144 -17.58 -7.52 17.20
N HIS A 145 -18.42 -6.50 17.37
CA HIS A 145 -19.40 -6.14 16.33
C HIS A 145 -18.67 -5.55 15.11
N ARG A 146 -19.08 -5.97 13.90
CA ARG A 146 -18.46 -5.55 12.62
C ARG A 146 -18.29 -4.02 12.50
N ALA A 147 -19.33 -3.25 12.83
CA ALA A 147 -19.28 -1.78 12.77
C ALA A 147 -18.27 -1.17 13.75
N GLY A 148 -18.13 -1.76 14.94
CA GLY A 148 -17.13 -1.36 15.93
C GLY A 148 -15.71 -1.68 15.47
N LEU A 149 -15.52 -2.85 14.86
CA LEU A 149 -14.23 -3.26 14.29
C LEU A 149 -13.82 -2.36 13.12
N TYR A 150 -14.74 -2.04 12.20
CA TYR A 150 -14.50 -1.09 11.09
C TYR A 150 -14.14 0.31 11.57
N LYS A 151 -14.87 0.84 12.58
CA LYS A 151 -14.59 2.17 13.14
C LYS A 151 -13.24 2.20 13.88
N ALA A 152 -12.89 1.12 14.57
CA ALA A 152 -11.64 1.02 15.31
C ALA A 152 -10.42 0.94 14.38
N LEU A 153 -10.53 0.26 13.23
CA LEU A 153 -9.42 0.03 12.29
C LEU A 153 -9.42 1.01 11.09
N SER A 154 -10.31 2.01 11.06
CA SER A 154 -10.34 2.99 9.97
C SER A 154 -9.20 4.00 10.09
N ARG A 155 -9.01 4.82 9.05
CA ARG A 155 -8.02 5.91 9.02
C ARG A 155 -8.15 6.87 10.20
N ASP A 156 -9.38 7.11 10.68
CA ASP A 156 -9.69 8.02 11.78
C ASP A 156 -10.05 7.27 13.07
N GLY A 157 -9.77 5.96 13.12
CA GLY A 157 -10.04 5.11 14.27
C GLY A 157 -9.03 5.32 15.40
N ASN A 158 -9.45 5.00 16.63
CA ASN A 158 -8.56 4.92 17.79
C ASN A 158 -8.75 3.56 18.48
N PRO A 159 -8.18 2.48 17.92
CA PRO A 159 -8.34 1.16 18.49
C PRO A 159 -7.57 1.06 19.81
N SER A 160 -8.15 0.44 20.83
CA SER A 160 -7.40 0.13 22.04
C SER A 160 -6.30 -0.90 21.74
N PHE A 161 -5.21 -0.88 22.52
CA PHE A 161 -4.14 -1.87 22.40
C PHE A 161 -4.67 -3.32 22.49
N ALA A 162 -5.69 -3.55 23.31
CA ALA A 162 -6.37 -4.84 23.42
C ALA A 162 -7.09 -5.25 22.12
N ALA A 163 -7.73 -4.30 21.44
CA ALA A 163 -8.36 -4.56 20.14
C ALA A 163 -7.31 -4.87 19.06
N VAL A 164 -6.23 -4.09 19.02
CA VAL A 164 -5.09 -4.31 18.12
C VAL A 164 -4.48 -5.70 18.35
N SER A 165 -4.23 -6.06 19.61
CA SER A 165 -3.63 -7.36 19.98
C SER A 165 -4.51 -8.55 19.61
N LYS A 166 -5.83 -8.46 19.84
CA LYS A 166 -6.78 -9.50 19.47
C LYS A 166 -6.85 -9.71 17.95
N VAL A 167 -6.89 -8.61 17.20
CA VAL A 167 -6.89 -8.67 15.73
C VAL A 167 -5.57 -9.27 15.23
N ALA A 168 -4.44 -8.86 15.80
CA ALA A 168 -3.15 -9.43 15.42
C ALA A 168 -3.07 -10.95 15.70
N GLN A 169 -3.54 -11.41 16.86
CA GLN A 169 -3.60 -12.86 17.17
C GLN A 169 -4.52 -13.64 16.21
N ALA A 170 -5.73 -13.13 15.92
CA ALA A 170 -6.67 -13.75 14.99
C ALA A 170 -6.13 -13.82 13.55
N LEU A 171 -5.16 -12.97 13.22
CA LEU A 171 -4.44 -12.99 11.95
C LEU A 171 -3.20 -13.90 11.96
N GLY A 172 -2.98 -14.67 13.03
CA GLY A 172 -1.84 -15.59 13.15
C GLY A 172 -0.50 -14.90 13.42
N LEU A 173 -0.54 -13.65 13.92
CA LEU A 173 0.64 -12.82 14.13
C LEU A 173 1.09 -12.93 15.58
N ARG A 174 2.40 -12.99 15.80
CA ARG A 174 2.99 -12.83 17.13
C ARG A 174 3.14 -11.34 17.41
N VAL A 175 2.30 -10.84 18.31
CA VAL A 175 2.37 -9.50 18.92
C VAL A 175 3.00 -9.60 20.30
#